data_AF-A0A9E4RKK9-F1
#
_entry.id   AF-A0A9E4RKK9-F1
#
_cell.length_a   1.000
_cell.length_b   1.000
_cell.length_c   1.000
_cell.angle_alpha   90.00
_cell.angle_beta   90.00
_cell.angle_gamma   90.00
#
_symmetry.space_group_name_H-M   'P 1'
#
loop_
_entity.id
_entity.type
_entity.pdbx_description
1 polymer ?
#
loop_
_entity_poly.entity_id
_entity_poly.type
_entity_poly.pdbx_seq_one_letter_code
_entity_poly.pdbx_strand_id
1 'polypeptide(L)'
;MYVGRIVAVGRSKAGRNAVMYRVSSRSFPNRQAVDNDGTLAIVPRPGAEADLQKSPYIAYNALRLAGEWAVAANGSHTDPIAEKIAAGLPPRDALVLCLSAMDYEHDDLDTPRIAAVVPRTGDVAWLAIVRRDALVVKAVGLAAGRARYLATYEANDIDEALSSDFDAASGEEAAAFVVSGGAFAGLERPVTSAAALATEAGFSLGTYVVEDPG
;
A
#
# COMPACT_ATOMS: atom_id res chain seq x y z
N MET A 1 13.18 13.13 2.17
CA MET A 1 12.51 12.89 3.47
C MET A 1 12.19 11.41 3.61
N TYR A 2 12.42 10.82 4.79
CA TYR A 2 12.03 9.43 5.07
C TYR A 2 10.65 9.37 5.71
N VAL A 3 9.72 8.61 5.11
CA VAL A 3 8.33 8.48 5.57
C VAL A 3 7.92 7.04 5.92
N GLY A 4 8.86 6.09 5.80
CA GLY A 4 8.59 4.68 6.03
C GLY A 4 7.76 4.04 4.90
N ARG A 5 6.81 3.18 5.28
CA ARG A 5 5.98 2.44 4.31
C ARG A 5 4.88 3.36 3.79
N ILE A 6 4.50 3.21 2.53
CA ILE A 6 3.55 4.10 1.85
C ILE A 6 2.47 3.26 1.20
N VAL A 7 1.21 3.62 1.40
CA VAL A 7 0.07 3.22 0.56
C VAL A 7 -0.39 4.42 -0.25
N ALA A 8 -0.87 4.18 -1.47
CA ALA A 8 -1.44 5.23 -2.31
C ALA A 8 -2.64 4.72 -3.10
N VAL A 9 -3.58 5.62 -3.35
CA VAL A 9 -4.73 5.41 -4.25
C VAL A 9 -4.69 6.46 -5.34
N GLY A 10 -5.01 6.08 -6.57
CA GLY A 10 -4.97 7.03 -7.68
C GLY A 10 -5.85 6.63 -8.84
N ARG A 11 -5.93 7.51 -9.82
CA ARG A 11 -6.55 7.24 -11.11
C ARG A 11 -5.63 7.72 -12.21
N SER A 12 -5.22 6.83 -13.12
CA SER A 12 -4.35 7.18 -14.23
C SER A 12 -5.00 8.22 -15.15
N LYS A 13 -4.24 8.81 -16.07
CA LYS A 13 -4.83 9.76 -17.03
C LYS A 13 -5.87 9.11 -17.93
N ALA A 14 -5.72 7.81 -18.19
CA ALA A 14 -6.69 6.98 -18.89
C ALA A 14 -7.93 6.62 -18.05
N GLY A 15 -8.06 7.15 -16.82
CA GLY A 15 -9.24 6.94 -15.97
C GLY A 15 -9.26 5.62 -15.20
N ARG A 16 -8.14 4.88 -15.15
CA ARG A 16 -8.07 3.58 -14.46
C ARG A 16 -7.63 3.76 -13.01
N ASN A 17 -8.43 3.24 -12.10
CA ASN A 17 -8.16 3.28 -10.67
C ASN A 17 -6.94 2.42 -10.32
N ALA A 18 -6.15 2.85 -9.34
CA ALA A 18 -4.96 2.15 -8.88
C ALA A 18 -4.85 2.16 -7.36
N VAL A 19 -4.31 1.09 -6.81
CA VAL A 19 -3.74 1.07 -5.46
C VAL A 19 -2.27 0.69 -5.58
N MET A 20 -1.42 1.38 -4.84
CA MET A 20 0.03 1.21 -4.86
C MET A 20 0.54 1.09 -3.44
N TYR A 21 1.61 0.34 -3.29
CA TYR A 21 2.31 0.12 -2.04
C TYR A 21 3.82 0.23 -2.26
N ARG A 22 4.51 0.89 -1.34
CA ARG A 22 5.97 0.97 -1.33
C ARG A 22 6.51 0.69 0.05
N VAL A 23 7.53 -0.17 0.08
CA VAL A 23 8.41 -0.33 1.24
C VAL A 23 9.52 0.71 1.16
N SER A 24 9.70 1.48 2.23
CA SER A 24 10.95 2.21 2.47
C SER A 24 11.49 1.90 3.86
N SER A 25 12.77 1.56 3.91
CA SER A 25 13.36 0.92 5.09
C SER A 25 14.82 1.28 5.24
N ARG A 26 15.24 1.56 6.48
CA ARG A 26 16.65 1.70 6.85
C ARG A 26 17.20 0.39 7.41
N SER A 27 16.46 -0.22 8.33
CA SER A 27 16.93 -1.39 9.10
C SER A 27 16.76 -2.73 8.38
N PHE A 28 15.81 -2.82 7.45
CA PHE A 28 15.49 -4.04 6.71
C PHE A 28 15.35 -3.77 5.19
N PRO A 29 16.44 -3.44 4.48
CA PRO A 29 16.42 -3.16 3.05
C PRO A 29 16.43 -4.43 2.18
N ASN A 30 16.83 -5.59 2.72
CA ASN A 30 16.94 -6.86 1.99
C ASN A 30 15.59 -7.56 1.81
N ARG A 31 14.63 -6.86 1.22
CA ARG A 31 13.27 -7.35 0.93
C ARG A 31 12.89 -7.10 -0.51
N GLN A 32 11.89 -7.84 -0.97
CA GLN A 32 11.32 -7.72 -2.30
C GLN A 32 9.82 -8.00 -2.28
N ALA A 33 9.09 -7.36 -3.18
CA ALA A 33 7.74 -7.74 -3.52
C ALA A 33 7.78 -8.93 -4.50
N VAL A 34 6.94 -9.93 -4.27
CA VAL A 34 6.76 -11.10 -5.13
C VAL A 34 5.28 -11.30 -5.40
N ASP A 35 4.94 -11.82 -6.58
CA ASP A 35 3.59 -12.30 -6.87
C ASP A 35 3.46 -13.76 -6.45
N ASN A 36 2.50 -14.04 -5.57
CA ASN A 36 2.12 -15.37 -5.13
C ASN A 36 0.66 -15.63 -5.55
N ASP A 37 0.49 -16.08 -6.79
CA ASP A 37 -0.80 -16.42 -7.39
C ASP A 37 -1.86 -15.31 -7.25
N GLY A 38 -1.49 -14.07 -7.57
CA GLY A 38 -2.37 -12.90 -7.52
C GLY A 38 -2.42 -12.20 -6.16
N THR A 39 -1.62 -12.65 -5.20
CA THR A 39 -1.38 -11.96 -3.93
C THR A 39 0.05 -11.43 -3.92
N LEU A 40 0.22 -10.11 -3.83
CA LEU A 40 1.56 -9.52 -3.83
C LEU A 40 2.08 -9.45 -2.39
N ALA A 41 3.14 -10.19 -2.12
CA ALA A 41 3.73 -10.33 -0.80
C ALA A 41 5.08 -9.62 -0.70
N ILE A 42 5.39 -9.05 0.47
CA ILE A 42 6.73 -8.62 0.83
C ILE A 42 7.42 -9.77 1.55
N VAL A 43 8.57 -10.17 1.05
CA VAL A 43 9.38 -11.24 1.62
C VAL A 43 10.85 -10.80 1.73
N PRO A 44 11.65 -11.40 2.64
CA PRO A 44 13.09 -11.27 2.58
C PRO A 44 13.63 -11.75 1.23
N ARG A 45 14.70 -11.12 0.76
CA ARG A 45 15.46 -11.62 -0.40
C ARG A 45 16.17 -12.92 -0.03
N PRO A 46 16.51 -13.77 -1.02
CA PRO A 46 17.33 -14.96 -0.77
C PRO A 46 18.59 -14.63 0.04
N GLY A 47 18.79 -15.33 1.16
CA GLY A 47 19.90 -15.12 2.09
C GLY A 47 19.63 -14.14 3.24
N ALA A 48 18.47 -13.47 3.27
CA ALA A 48 18.05 -12.56 4.34
C ALA A 48 16.91 -13.13 5.22
N GLU A 49 16.59 -14.42 5.11
CA GLU A 49 15.45 -15.07 5.78
C GLU A 49 15.56 -15.00 7.31
N ALA A 50 16.78 -14.98 7.84
CA ALA A 50 17.03 -14.85 9.27
C ALA A 50 16.51 -13.54 9.87
N ASP A 51 16.25 -12.50 9.06
CA ASP A 51 15.67 -11.24 9.53
C ASP A 51 14.26 -11.40 10.09
N LEU A 52 13.53 -12.47 9.72
CA LEU A 52 12.21 -12.79 10.27
C LEU A 52 12.25 -13.05 11.79
N GLN A 53 13.40 -13.49 12.32
CA GLN A 53 13.58 -13.67 13.76
C GLN A 53 13.82 -12.35 14.50
N LYS A 54 14.16 -11.28 13.77
CA LYS A 54 14.40 -9.95 14.34
C LYS A 54 13.14 -9.10 14.42
N SER A 55 12.20 -9.30 13.49
CA SER A 55 10.95 -8.54 13.48
C SER A 55 9.82 -9.33 12.82
N PRO A 56 8.63 -9.43 13.45
CA PRO A 56 7.46 -10.06 12.85
C PRO A 56 6.77 -9.17 11.80
N TYR A 57 7.19 -7.92 11.63
CA TYR A 57 6.51 -6.91 10.79
C TYR A 57 7.17 -6.70 9.43
N ILE A 58 8.05 -7.61 8.99
CA ILE A 58 8.83 -7.42 7.75
C ILE A 58 8.39 -8.28 6.57
N ALA A 59 7.54 -9.29 6.80
CA ALA A 59 6.98 -10.15 5.76
C ALA A 59 5.47 -10.31 5.93
N TYR A 60 4.73 -10.08 4.84
CA TYR A 60 3.26 -10.02 4.82
C TYR A 60 2.76 -9.89 3.38
N ASN A 61 1.48 -10.18 3.18
CA ASN A 61 0.79 -9.80 1.95
C ASN A 61 0.61 -8.27 1.94
N ALA A 62 1.22 -7.59 0.98
CA ALA A 62 1.12 -6.13 0.84
C ALA A 62 -0.06 -5.71 -0.02
N LEU A 63 -0.51 -6.57 -0.95
CA LEU A 63 -1.65 -6.28 -1.81
C LEU A 63 -2.46 -7.55 -2.07
N ARG A 64 -3.78 -7.46 -1.92
CA ARG A 64 -4.73 -8.52 -2.26
C ARG A 64 -5.96 -7.98 -2.99
N LEU A 65 -6.49 -8.79 -3.90
CA LEU A 65 -7.77 -8.54 -4.56
C LEU A 65 -8.92 -9.12 -3.74
N ALA A 66 -10.06 -8.42 -3.71
CA ALA A 66 -11.27 -8.79 -3.01
C ALA A 66 -12.51 -8.45 -3.87
N GLY A 67 -12.76 -9.27 -4.89
CA GLY A 67 -13.82 -9.01 -5.88
C GLY A 67 -13.52 -7.75 -6.69
N GLU A 68 -14.43 -6.77 -6.63
CA GLU A 68 -14.30 -5.47 -7.32
C GLU A 68 -13.35 -4.49 -6.61
N TRP A 69 -12.62 -4.93 -5.58
CA TRP A 69 -11.72 -4.10 -4.79
C TRP A 69 -10.28 -4.62 -4.82
N ALA A 70 -9.33 -3.71 -4.77
CA ALA A 70 -7.94 -4.01 -4.46
C ALA A 70 -7.55 -3.33 -3.14
N VAL A 71 -6.90 -4.10 -2.26
CA VAL A 71 -6.49 -3.70 -0.91
C VAL A 71 -4.98 -3.70 -0.86
N ALA A 72 -4.39 -2.64 -0.34
CA ALA A 72 -2.97 -2.61 -0.02
C ALA A 72 -2.71 -2.12 1.41
N ALA A 73 -1.75 -2.70 2.11
CA ALA A 73 -1.44 -2.34 3.49
C ALA A 73 0.03 -2.64 3.86
N ASN A 74 0.52 -2.03 4.94
CA ASN A 74 1.91 -2.17 5.37
C ASN A 74 2.19 -3.38 6.29
N GLY A 75 1.28 -4.34 6.38
CA GLY A 75 1.41 -5.48 7.29
C GLY A 75 0.36 -6.57 7.07
N SER A 76 0.32 -7.55 7.97
CA SER A 76 -0.57 -8.72 7.90
C SER A 76 -2.08 -8.40 7.91
N HIS A 77 -2.45 -7.16 8.25
CA HIS A 77 -3.83 -6.70 8.22
C HIS A 77 -4.42 -6.59 6.80
N THR A 78 -3.61 -6.65 5.75
CA THR A 78 -4.09 -6.76 4.35
C THR A 78 -5.05 -7.96 4.20
N ASP A 79 -4.71 -9.10 4.80
CA ASP A 79 -5.49 -10.34 4.69
C ASP A 79 -6.89 -10.23 5.28
N PRO A 80 -7.07 -9.91 6.58
CA PRO A 80 -8.40 -9.80 7.14
C PRO A 80 -9.21 -8.66 6.51
N ILE A 81 -8.60 -7.55 6.07
CA ILE A 81 -9.33 -6.49 5.35
C ILE A 81 -9.91 -7.05 4.04
N ALA A 82 -9.07 -7.71 3.22
CA ALA A 82 -9.50 -8.29 1.96
C ALA A 82 -10.57 -9.37 2.16
N GLU A 83 -10.41 -10.23 3.17
CA GLU A 83 -11.38 -11.28 3.51
C GLU A 83 -12.73 -10.72 3.94
N LYS A 84 -12.75 -9.66 4.77
CA LYS A 84 -14.01 -9.02 5.17
C LYS A 84 -14.72 -8.38 4.00
N ILE A 85 -13.98 -7.72 3.10
CA ILE A 85 -14.56 -7.14 1.87
C ILE A 85 -15.11 -8.25 0.97
N ALA A 86 -14.35 -9.34 0.78
CA ALA A 86 -14.80 -10.49 -0.01
C ALA A 86 -16.04 -11.17 0.59
N ALA A 87 -16.19 -11.14 1.92
CA ALA A 87 -17.39 -11.60 2.64
C ALA A 87 -18.57 -10.61 2.58
N GLY A 88 -18.45 -9.49 1.87
CA GLY A 88 -19.51 -8.51 1.64
C GLY A 88 -19.54 -7.34 2.62
N LEU A 89 -18.55 -7.21 3.51
CA LEU A 89 -18.47 -6.05 4.40
C LEU A 89 -18.03 -4.80 3.59
N PRO A 90 -18.67 -3.64 3.77
CA PRO A 90 -18.23 -2.41 3.10
C PRO A 90 -16.77 -2.06 3.45
N PRO A 91 -15.97 -1.54 2.50
CA PRO A 91 -14.55 -1.23 2.73
C PRO A 91 -14.27 -0.39 3.98
N ARG A 92 -15.10 0.63 4.24
CA ARG A 92 -15.01 1.46 5.45
C ARG A 92 -15.04 0.61 6.72
N ASP A 93 -16.01 -0.28 6.82
CA ASP A 93 -16.27 -1.03 8.04
C ASP A 93 -15.24 -2.16 8.20
N ALA A 94 -14.77 -2.76 7.10
CA ALA A 94 -13.64 -3.69 7.10
C ALA A 94 -12.36 -3.02 7.62
N LEU A 95 -12.06 -1.80 7.15
CA LEU A 95 -10.92 -1.02 7.61
C LEU A 95 -11.02 -0.67 9.10
N VAL A 96 -12.18 -0.17 9.55
CA VAL A 96 -12.40 0.15 10.97
C VAL A 96 -12.23 -1.09 11.84
N LEU A 97 -12.89 -2.20 11.48
CA LEU A 97 -12.85 -3.44 12.25
C LEU A 97 -11.43 -3.98 12.38
N CYS A 98 -10.71 -4.12 11.26
CA CYS A 98 -9.39 -4.73 11.26
C CYS A 98 -8.34 -3.85 11.94
N LEU A 99 -8.33 -2.53 11.66
CA LEU A 99 -7.36 -1.63 12.26
C LEU A 99 -7.62 -1.44 13.76
N SER A 100 -8.88 -1.39 14.19
CA SER A 100 -9.20 -1.32 15.63
C SER A 100 -8.82 -2.60 16.37
N ALA A 101 -8.90 -3.76 15.72
CA ALA A 101 -8.58 -5.05 16.34
C ALA A 101 -7.08 -5.34 16.38
N MET A 102 -6.34 -4.91 15.36
CA MET A 102 -4.90 -5.21 15.22
C MET A 102 -3.99 -4.08 15.73
N ASP A 103 -4.56 -2.89 15.92
CA ASP A 103 -3.90 -1.69 16.42
C ASP A 103 -2.60 -1.32 15.66
N TYR A 104 -1.83 -0.35 16.12
CA TYR A 104 -0.48 -0.07 15.62
C TYR A 104 0.49 -1.24 15.88
N GLU A 105 1.66 -1.24 15.24
CA GLU A 105 2.71 -2.24 15.46
C GLU A 105 3.45 -1.94 16.77
N HIS A 106 3.50 -2.91 17.70
CA HIS A 106 4.21 -2.77 18.99
C HIS A 106 5.73 -2.96 18.82
N ASP A 107 6.34 -2.17 17.95
CA ASP A 107 7.79 -2.02 17.81
C ASP A 107 8.29 -0.78 18.58
N ASP A 108 9.60 -0.50 18.53
CA ASP A 108 10.23 0.63 19.24
C ASP A 108 9.73 2.01 18.78
N LEU A 109 9.03 2.10 17.64
CA LEU A 109 8.55 3.34 17.04
C LEU A 109 7.02 3.46 17.06
N ASP A 110 6.32 2.48 17.63
CA ASP A 110 4.87 2.36 17.58
C ASP A 110 4.32 2.49 16.16
N THR A 111 4.96 1.79 15.21
CA THR A 111 4.71 2.06 13.80
C THR A 111 3.22 1.92 13.46
N PRO A 112 2.61 2.96 12.85
CA PRO A 112 1.21 2.87 12.45
C PRO A 112 0.95 1.74 11.44
N ARG A 113 -0.27 1.20 11.49
CA ARG A 113 -0.81 0.38 10.39
C ARG A 113 -1.56 1.29 9.43
N ILE A 114 -1.20 1.24 8.15
CA ILE A 114 -1.81 2.00 7.07
C ILE A 114 -2.41 1.05 6.04
N ALA A 115 -3.57 1.41 5.51
CA ALA A 115 -4.25 0.66 4.49
C ALA A 115 -4.90 1.56 3.44
N ALA A 116 -5.00 1.06 2.23
CA ALA A 116 -5.66 1.67 1.10
C ALA A 116 -6.57 0.65 0.43
N VAL A 117 -7.77 1.09 0.05
CA VAL A 117 -8.73 0.27 -0.69
C VAL A 117 -9.27 1.06 -1.87
N VAL A 118 -9.14 0.51 -3.07
CA VAL A 118 -9.62 1.15 -4.30
C VAL A 118 -10.64 0.24 -4.99
N PRO A 119 -11.73 0.78 -5.53
CA PRO A 119 -12.61 -0.02 -6.35
C PRO A 119 -12.06 -0.13 -7.77
N ARG A 120 -12.45 -1.18 -8.49
CA ARG A 120 -12.15 -1.33 -9.92
C ARG A 120 -12.84 -0.24 -10.74
N THR A 121 -14.09 0.07 -10.38
CA THR A 121 -14.91 1.12 -11.01
C THR A 121 -15.50 2.05 -9.95
N GLY A 122 -15.73 3.33 -10.31
CA GLY A 122 -16.26 4.33 -9.38
C GLY A 122 -15.19 5.27 -8.81
N ASP A 123 -15.64 6.33 -8.15
CA ASP A 123 -14.86 7.55 -7.93
C ASP A 123 -14.36 7.75 -6.50
N VAL A 124 -14.55 6.77 -5.62
CA VAL A 124 -14.19 6.89 -4.20
C VAL A 124 -13.33 5.71 -3.78
N ALA A 125 -12.14 6.01 -3.27
CA ALA A 125 -11.26 5.08 -2.57
C ALA A 125 -11.29 5.36 -1.07
N TRP A 126 -10.61 4.50 -0.30
CA TRP A 126 -10.45 4.65 1.13
C TRP A 126 -8.97 4.65 1.49
N LEU A 127 -8.59 5.59 2.35
CA LEU A 127 -7.32 5.57 3.06
C LEU A 127 -7.62 5.42 4.55
N ALA A 128 -6.74 4.68 5.24
CA ALA A 128 -6.91 4.43 6.65
C ALA A 128 -5.57 4.30 7.36
N ILE A 129 -5.55 4.73 8.62
CA ILE A 129 -4.41 4.60 9.52
C ILE A 129 -4.90 4.34 10.95
N VAL A 130 -4.20 3.46 11.66
CA VAL A 130 -4.24 3.41 13.13
C VAL A 130 -2.84 3.69 13.67
N ARG A 131 -2.78 4.74 14.48
CA ARG A 131 -1.63 5.18 15.26
C ARG A 131 -1.93 4.89 16.73
N ARG A 132 -0.91 4.96 17.57
CA ARG A 132 -1.06 4.85 19.03
C ARG A 132 -2.14 5.78 19.61
N ASP A 133 -2.34 6.94 19.01
CA ASP A 133 -3.24 7.99 19.51
C ASP A 133 -4.56 8.13 18.74
N ALA A 134 -4.70 7.49 17.58
CA ALA A 134 -5.83 7.75 16.68
C ALA A 134 -6.08 6.60 15.69
N LEU A 135 -7.34 6.36 15.38
CA LEU A 135 -7.78 5.58 14.23
C LEU A 135 -8.56 6.49 13.29
N VAL A 136 -8.13 6.57 12.03
CA VAL A 136 -8.75 7.39 11.00
C VAL A 136 -9.04 6.54 9.77
N VAL A 137 -10.28 6.56 9.31
CA VAL A 137 -10.72 5.96 8.04
C VAL A 137 -11.48 7.01 7.27
N LYS A 138 -11.01 7.35 6.06
CA LYS A 138 -11.58 8.46 5.28
C LYS A 138 -11.80 8.06 3.83
N ALA A 139 -12.96 8.45 3.30
CA ALA A 139 -13.25 8.37 1.87
C ALA A 139 -12.48 9.44 1.11
N VAL A 140 -11.95 9.07 -0.05
CA VAL A 140 -11.00 9.85 -0.83
C VAL A 140 -11.45 9.79 -2.29
N GLY A 141 -11.87 10.92 -2.84
CA GLY A 141 -12.23 11.04 -4.25
C GLY A 141 -11.07 10.75 -5.20
N LEU A 142 -11.33 10.05 -6.30
CA LEU A 142 -10.37 9.74 -7.34
C LEU A 142 -10.54 10.72 -8.50
N ALA A 143 -9.45 11.36 -8.90
CA ALA A 143 -9.40 12.27 -10.04
C ALA A 143 -8.39 11.76 -11.07
N ALA A 144 -8.75 11.81 -12.35
CA ALA A 144 -7.87 11.35 -13.42
C ALA A 144 -6.53 12.11 -13.39
N GLY A 145 -5.44 11.38 -13.54
CA GLY A 145 -4.10 11.94 -13.49
C GLY A 145 -3.57 12.25 -12.09
N ARG A 146 -4.26 11.82 -11.02
CA ARG A 146 -3.89 12.15 -9.63
C ARG A 146 -3.83 10.92 -8.74
N ALA A 147 -2.87 10.92 -7.83
CA ALA A 147 -2.77 9.98 -6.72
C ALA A 147 -2.76 10.73 -5.39
N ARG A 148 -3.27 10.08 -4.34
CA ARG A 148 -3.14 10.47 -2.94
C ARG A 148 -2.42 9.36 -2.18
N TYR A 149 -1.58 9.73 -1.23
CA TYR A 149 -0.78 8.77 -0.48
C TYR A 149 -0.83 9.03 1.02
N LEU A 150 -0.52 7.99 1.76
CA LEU A 150 -0.45 7.96 3.21
C LEU A 150 0.73 7.08 3.59
N ALA A 151 1.50 7.53 4.58
CA ALA A 151 2.70 6.85 5.03
C ALA A 151 2.67 6.56 6.53
N THR A 152 3.58 5.71 6.99
CA THR A 152 3.69 5.39 8.41
C THR A 152 4.25 6.56 9.22
N TYR A 153 5.14 7.37 8.66
CA TYR A 153 5.82 8.48 9.33
C TYR A 153 5.73 9.77 8.52
N GLU A 154 5.71 10.93 9.19
CA GLU A 154 5.60 12.29 8.64
C GLU A 154 4.34 12.56 7.81
N ALA A 155 4.12 11.83 6.72
CA ALA A 155 2.94 11.88 5.86
C ALA A 155 1.83 10.95 6.37
N ASN A 156 1.51 11.03 7.67
CA ASN A 156 0.66 10.07 8.39
C ASN A 156 -0.76 10.57 8.70
N ASP A 157 -1.23 11.59 8.00
CA ASP A 157 -2.61 12.09 8.02
C ASP A 157 -3.25 12.01 6.64
N ILE A 158 -4.58 11.92 6.57
CA ILE A 158 -5.29 11.84 5.29
C ILE A 158 -5.65 13.25 4.80
N ASP A 159 -4.68 13.87 4.15
CA ASP A 159 -4.70 15.24 3.63
C ASP A 159 -4.71 15.28 2.09
N GLU A 160 -5.35 16.29 1.50
CA GLU A 160 -5.34 16.51 0.04
C GLU A 160 -3.98 16.99 -0.48
N ALA A 161 -3.19 17.65 0.37
CA ALA A 161 -1.84 18.08 0.08
C ALA A 161 -0.88 16.90 -0.14
N LEU A 162 -1.18 15.72 0.44
CA LEU A 162 -0.44 14.48 0.21
C LEU A 162 -0.89 13.82 -1.09
N SER A 163 -0.59 14.50 -2.20
CA SER A 163 -0.95 14.08 -3.55
C SER A 163 0.23 14.18 -4.52
N SER A 164 0.07 13.52 -5.65
CA SER A 164 1.01 13.54 -6.78
C SER A 164 0.22 13.51 -8.08
N ASP A 165 0.78 14.08 -9.15
CA ASP A 165 0.38 13.66 -10.49
C ASP A 165 0.65 12.17 -10.64
N PHE A 166 -0.18 11.46 -11.38
CA PHE A 166 -0.11 10.01 -11.52
C PHE A 166 -0.50 9.58 -12.92
N ASP A 167 0.29 8.67 -13.48
CA ASP A 167 -0.07 7.97 -14.70
C ASP A 167 0.60 6.60 -14.72
N ALA A 168 -0.06 5.62 -15.32
CA ALA A 168 0.44 4.26 -15.49
C ALA A 168 -0.39 3.51 -16.55
N ALA A 169 0.29 2.70 -17.35
CA ALA A 169 -0.32 1.82 -18.34
C ALA A 169 -0.63 0.41 -17.80
N SER A 170 0.14 -0.07 -16.82
CA SER A 170 0.02 -1.40 -16.20
C SER A 170 0.25 -1.37 -14.69
N GLY A 171 0.03 -2.51 -14.02
CA GLY A 171 0.39 -2.70 -12.62
C GLY A 171 1.90 -2.51 -12.36
N GLU A 172 2.76 -2.96 -13.27
CA GLU A 172 4.22 -2.80 -13.17
C GLU A 172 4.64 -1.34 -13.27
N GLU A 173 4.06 -0.58 -14.20
CA GLU A 173 4.30 0.86 -14.29
C GLU A 173 3.81 1.60 -13.04
N ALA A 174 2.66 1.22 -12.48
CA ALA A 174 2.16 1.80 -11.24
C ALA A 174 3.07 1.45 -10.04
N ALA A 175 3.63 0.25 -9.98
CA ALA A 175 4.61 -0.14 -8.96
C ALA A 175 5.90 0.68 -9.10
N ALA A 176 6.44 0.80 -10.32
CA ALA A 176 7.60 1.67 -10.57
C ALA A 176 7.31 3.14 -10.22
N PHE A 177 6.10 3.62 -10.52
CA PHE A 177 5.68 4.99 -10.25
C PHE A 177 5.77 5.35 -8.75
N VAL A 178 5.29 4.49 -7.85
CA VAL A 178 5.33 4.78 -6.40
C VAL A 178 6.75 4.75 -5.82
N VAL A 179 7.76 4.37 -6.61
CA VAL A 179 9.18 4.47 -6.26
C VAL A 179 9.81 5.77 -6.77
N SER A 180 9.68 6.07 -8.06
CA SER A 180 10.46 7.13 -8.72
C SER A 180 9.61 8.20 -9.44
N GLY A 181 8.30 8.10 -9.39
CA GLY A 181 7.37 9.02 -10.04
C GLY A 181 6.91 10.16 -9.14
N GLY A 182 6.72 11.35 -9.73
CA GLY A 182 6.08 12.50 -9.09
C GLY A 182 6.62 12.81 -7.68
N ALA A 183 5.71 12.96 -6.70
CA ALA A 183 6.10 13.25 -5.32
C ALA A 183 6.93 12.12 -4.66
N PHE A 184 6.77 10.88 -5.12
CA PHE A 184 7.45 9.71 -4.53
C PHE A 184 8.96 9.69 -4.79
N ALA A 185 9.42 10.34 -5.86
CA ALA A 185 10.84 10.45 -6.20
C ALA A 185 11.65 11.17 -5.11
N GLY A 186 11.02 12.10 -4.37
CA GLY A 186 11.65 12.83 -3.26
C GLY A 186 11.67 12.09 -1.92
N LEU A 187 11.04 10.91 -1.85
CA LEU A 187 10.95 10.10 -0.64
C LEU A 187 12.12 9.13 -0.58
N GLU A 188 12.78 9.03 0.58
CA GLU A 188 14.04 8.32 0.74
C GLU A 188 13.89 6.81 0.93
N ARG A 189 15.01 6.09 0.76
CA ARG A 189 15.18 4.65 1.07
C ARG A 189 14.17 3.71 0.39
N PRO A 190 13.88 3.86 -0.92
CA PRO A 190 13.02 2.92 -1.61
C PRO A 190 13.65 1.52 -1.62
N VAL A 191 12.83 0.49 -1.36
CA VAL A 191 13.30 -0.92 -1.36
C VAL A 191 12.61 -1.71 -2.45
N THR A 192 11.28 -1.70 -2.43
CA THR A 192 10.44 -2.43 -3.36
C THR A 192 9.01 -1.88 -3.29
N SER A 193 8.18 -2.25 -4.25
CA SER A 193 6.81 -1.79 -4.37
C SER A 193 5.95 -2.83 -5.08
N ALA A 194 4.65 -2.70 -4.87
CA ALA A 194 3.60 -3.53 -5.44
C ALA A 194 2.43 -2.62 -5.82
N ALA A 195 1.72 -2.94 -6.89
CA ALA A 195 0.55 -2.17 -7.31
C ALA A 195 -0.48 -3.04 -8.02
N ALA A 196 -1.71 -2.54 -8.04
CA ALA A 196 -2.80 -3.04 -8.84
C ALA A 196 -3.43 -1.88 -9.60
N LEU A 197 -3.56 -2.03 -10.92
CA LEU A 197 -4.21 -1.07 -11.81
C LEU A 197 -5.46 -1.71 -12.40
N ALA A 198 -6.61 -1.05 -12.28
CA ALA A 198 -7.88 -1.54 -12.78
C ALA A 198 -7.83 -1.77 -14.29
N THR A 199 -8.45 -2.84 -14.75
CA THR A 199 -8.66 -3.19 -16.16
C THR A 199 -10.12 -3.59 -16.37
N GLU A 200 -10.50 -3.81 -17.62
CA GLU A 200 -11.84 -4.34 -17.93
C GLU A 200 -12.08 -5.72 -17.29
N ALA A 201 -11.04 -6.55 -17.22
CA ALA A 201 -11.09 -7.93 -16.72
C ALA A 201 -10.88 -8.06 -15.19
N GLY A 202 -10.52 -6.98 -14.49
CA GLY A 202 -10.18 -7.03 -13.07
C GLY A 202 -9.11 -6.00 -12.72
N PHE A 203 -7.96 -6.47 -12.26
CA PHE A 203 -6.78 -5.66 -12.01
C PHE A 203 -5.55 -6.30 -12.66
N SER A 204 -4.72 -5.48 -13.30
CA SER A 204 -3.33 -5.82 -13.63
C SER A 204 -2.49 -5.61 -12.38
N LEU A 205 -1.79 -6.65 -11.94
CA LEU A 205 -0.87 -6.61 -10.81
C LEU A 205 0.54 -6.35 -11.31
N GLY A 206 1.38 -5.73 -10.48
CA GLY A 206 2.79 -5.61 -10.78
C GLY A 206 3.63 -5.32 -9.54
N THR A 207 4.89 -5.67 -9.62
CA THR A 207 5.90 -5.44 -8.58
C THR A 207 7.10 -4.73 -9.17
N TYR A 208 7.77 -3.93 -8.36
CA TYR A 208 9.05 -3.32 -8.75
C TYR A 208 10.05 -3.44 -7.59
N VAL A 209 11.26 -3.89 -7.91
CA VAL A 209 12.33 -4.17 -6.95
C VAL A 209 13.48 -3.21 -7.24
N VAL A 210 13.93 -2.47 -6.24
CA VAL A 210 15.11 -1.59 -6.38
C VAL A 210 16.36 -2.46 -6.29
N GLU A 211 17.23 -2.43 -7.30
CA GLU A 211 18.41 -3.31 -7.35
C GLU A 211 19.46 -2.94 -6.30
N ASP A 212 19.64 -1.65 -6.03
CA ASP A 212 20.57 -1.13 -5.00
C ASP A 212 19.85 -0.13 -4.08
N PRO A 213 19.20 -0.59 -3.00
CA PRO A 213 18.38 0.27 -2.15
C PRO A 213 19.18 1.28 -1.30
N GLY A 214 20.52 1.16 -1.27
CA GLY A 214 21.46 2.09 -0.61
C GLY A 214 21.41 2.15 0.91
#